data_AF-A0AAA9TML1-F1
#
_entry.id   AF-A0AAA9TML1-F1
#
_cell.length_a   1.000
_cell.length_b   1.000
_cell.length_c   1.000
_cell.angle_alpha   90.00
_cell.angle_beta   90.00
_cell.angle_gamma   90.00
#
_symmetry.space_group_name_H-M   'P 1'
#
loop_
_entity.id
_entity.type
_entity.pdbx_description
1 polymer ?
#
loop_
_entity_poly.entity_id
_entity_poly.type
_entity_poly.pdbx_seq_one_letter_code
_entity_poly.pdbx_strand_id
1 'polypeptide(L)'
;MKSPRKLIMAAPVFFLLTLHTLASSGYGNWPDTRHSNGHACIGCVLVVSMIEQLTQVHNSTVQISMERLCSYLPEKLFLKTTCYLVVHIFGPDITKLFRADMNADVVCHTLEFCKQDPGQPLCHLYPLPKCTLTVGDSAALVKPRPYTSALSVPGGTQKQQLCPALRGQKEAWTFTLEKARQIVKKSPALTYSRSGAGICSLPFLAKICQKIKLSIQNSVPFKDADSDKYSDFPTLRGFYWRGRDCNDSNKMAYPGRRPDNWDSYQDSNCNGIWGVDPKDGIPYEKKFCEGSQPRGVILLGDSAGAHFHIPPDWITASQMSLKSFLNLPIALTNELDWPQLSGTTGFLYSTSRIKENSIYLRLRKRNHCNHRDYQNISKNGASSQNLERFIESLSRNQLLDYPAIVIYAMIGNDVCSGNIDPLPEMTTPEKLYSKVMQTLQYLDSHLPNDSHVILYGLPDGRFLWDHLHDRYHPLGQLNKDVTYAHFYSFLNCLQVSPCHGWMSSNKTLRTLTSERAEQLSKTLKKIATSQKFTNFDLFYLDFDFQEITEEWQRRGGQPWQLIEPVDGFHPNEVVLQLLADHFWKKMQHQWPHVLGKENPFNPQIEQVFGDQGGH
;
A
#
# COMPACT_ATOMS: atom_id res chain seq x y z
N MET A 1 17.26 47.50 18.48
CA MET A 1 15.81 47.79 18.37
C MET A 1 15.26 47.24 17.06
N LYS A 2 14.20 46.43 17.17
CA LYS A 2 13.13 46.02 16.21
C LYS A 2 13.36 46.00 14.68
N SER A 3 13.08 44.80 14.13
CA SER A 3 12.47 44.36 12.85
C SER A 3 11.78 45.41 11.93
N PRO A 4 11.64 45.13 10.62
CA PRO A 4 10.41 44.43 10.19
C PRO A 4 10.61 43.27 9.19
N ARG A 5 10.02 42.13 9.57
CA ARG A 5 9.24 41.14 8.80
C ARG A 5 9.26 41.27 7.27
N LYS A 6 9.83 40.26 6.60
CA LYS A 6 9.35 39.61 5.37
C LYS A 6 10.07 38.26 5.26
N LEU A 7 9.49 37.20 5.83
CA LEU A 7 9.89 35.82 5.51
C LEU A 7 8.69 35.09 4.93
N ILE A 8 8.97 34.44 3.81
CA ILE A 8 8.07 33.88 2.82
C ILE A 8 7.30 32.69 3.42
N MET A 9 5.97 32.80 3.47
CA MET A 9 5.05 31.73 3.84
C MET A 9 4.32 31.23 2.59
N ALA A 10 4.92 30.26 1.89
CA ALA A 10 4.24 29.44 0.89
C ALA A 10 5.12 28.23 0.56
N ALA A 11 4.92 27.06 1.20
CA ALA A 11 5.61 25.81 0.79
C ALA A 11 5.20 24.45 1.44
N PRO A 12 4.42 24.32 2.54
CA PRO A 12 4.18 22.97 3.11
C PRO A 12 2.91 22.20 2.68
N VAL A 13 1.95 22.81 1.99
CA VAL A 13 0.58 22.26 1.83
C VAL A 13 0.51 20.90 1.12
N PHE A 14 1.56 20.49 0.40
CA PHE A 14 1.49 19.34 -0.50
C PHE A 14 2.19 18.06 -0.03
N PHE A 15 2.94 18.02 1.08
CA PHE A 15 3.70 16.81 1.42
C PHE A 15 2.81 15.59 1.73
N LEU A 16 1.57 15.81 2.22
CA LEU A 16 0.56 14.75 2.43
C LEU A 16 -0.28 14.45 1.18
N LEU A 17 -0.30 15.34 0.19
CA LEU A 17 -1.02 15.18 -1.09
C LEU A 17 -0.12 14.73 -2.25
N THR A 18 1.21 14.75 -2.09
CA THR A 18 2.18 14.28 -3.10
C THR A 18 2.69 12.87 -2.85
N LEU A 19 2.22 12.18 -1.81
CA LEU A 19 2.42 10.72 -1.69
C LEU A 19 1.66 9.92 -2.75
N HIS A 20 0.82 10.60 -3.53
CA HIS A 20 0.02 10.07 -4.64
C HIS A 20 0.81 9.43 -5.78
N THR A 21 2.15 9.51 -5.78
CA THR A 21 2.98 8.76 -6.76
C THR A 21 3.44 7.38 -6.28
N LEU A 22 3.15 6.98 -5.03
CA LEU A 22 3.73 5.76 -4.43
C LEU A 22 2.76 4.56 -4.40
N ALA A 23 1.45 4.80 -4.29
CA ALA A 23 0.44 3.74 -4.26
C ALA A 23 -0.29 3.53 -5.60
N SER A 24 -0.18 4.47 -6.55
CA SER A 24 -0.79 4.38 -7.88
C SER A 24 0.29 4.56 -8.95
N SER A 25 0.95 3.46 -9.33
CA SER A 25 1.67 3.43 -10.61
C SER A 25 0.82 2.77 -11.70
N GLY A 26 -0.41 3.26 -11.87
CA GLY A 26 -1.08 3.21 -13.17
C GLY A 26 -0.43 4.21 -14.12
N TYR A 27 0.83 3.99 -14.51
CA TYR A 27 1.56 4.90 -15.40
C TYR A 27 1.49 4.40 -16.86
N GLY A 28 0.37 4.69 -17.50
CA GLY A 28 0.35 5.01 -18.93
C GLY A 28 1.00 6.39 -19.14
N ASN A 29 1.65 6.61 -20.29
CA ASN A 29 2.25 7.90 -20.63
C ASN A 29 1.17 8.98 -20.69
N TRP A 30 1.01 9.75 -19.60
CA TRP A 30 0.58 11.16 -19.47
C TRP A 30 0.08 11.37 -18.01
N PRO A 31 0.34 12.52 -17.36
CA PRO A 31 -0.31 12.82 -16.09
C PRO A 31 -1.79 13.10 -16.38
N ASP A 32 -2.63 12.07 -16.32
CA ASP A 32 -4.06 12.26 -16.46
C ASP A 32 -4.57 13.03 -15.23
N THR A 33 -4.87 14.30 -15.46
CA THR A 33 -5.35 15.26 -14.46
C THR A 33 -6.54 14.73 -13.64
N ARG A 34 -7.31 13.76 -14.17
CA ARG A 34 -8.44 13.12 -13.48
C ARG A 34 -8.03 12.25 -12.29
N HIS A 35 -7.01 11.41 -12.44
CA HIS A 35 -6.51 10.53 -11.37
C HIS A 35 -5.99 11.34 -10.17
N SER A 36 -5.32 12.47 -10.46
CA SER A 36 -4.82 13.37 -9.41
C SER A 36 -5.92 14.03 -8.58
N ASN A 37 -7.10 14.31 -9.18
CA ASN A 37 -8.25 14.86 -8.48
C ASN A 37 -8.95 13.79 -7.60
N GLY A 38 -9.04 12.54 -8.09
CA GLY A 38 -9.63 11.43 -7.32
C GLY A 38 -8.89 11.14 -6.02
N HIS A 39 -7.56 11.06 -6.09
CA HIS A 39 -6.74 10.84 -4.90
C HIS A 39 -6.77 12.01 -3.91
N ALA A 40 -6.85 13.26 -4.38
CA ALA A 40 -7.05 14.43 -3.52
C ALA A 40 -8.41 14.40 -2.81
N CYS A 41 -9.45 13.96 -3.51
CA CYS A 41 -10.79 13.82 -2.95
C CYS A 41 -10.84 12.79 -1.81
N ILE A 42 -10.37 11.56 -2.03
CA ILE A 42 -10.32 10.54 -0.96
C ILE A 42 -9.43 10.97 0.21
N GLY A 43 -8.28 11.61 -0.05
CA GLY A 43 -7.41 12.12 1.01
C GLY A 43 -8.12 13.16 1.89
N CYS A 44 -8.88 14.07 1.27
CA CYS A 44 -9.70 15.02 2.02
C CYS A 44 -10.78 14.32 2.84
N VAL A 45 -11.55 13.41 2.23
CA VAL A 45 -12.65 12.72 2.91
C VAL A 45 -12.12 11.94 4.11
N LEU A 46 -11.01 11.20 3.96
CA LEU A 46 -10.35 10.49 5.05
C LEU A 46 -10.00 11.39 6.24
N VAL A 47 -9.29 12.50 5.98
CA VAL A 47 -8.83 13.41 7.05
C VAL A 47 -10.01 14.10 7.74
N VAL A 48 -11.00 14.55 6.96
CA VAL A 48 -12.19 15.20 7.51
C VAL A 48 -13.02 14.22 8.34
N SER A 49 -13.18 12.97 7.89
CA SER A 49 -13.82 11.90 8.66
C SER A 49 -13.09 11.60 9.96
N MET A 50 -11.75 11.56 9.96
CA MET A 50 -10.96 11.37 11.18
C MET A 50 -11.17 12.51 12.18
N ILE A 51 -11.22 13.77 11.70
CA ILE A 51 -11.48 14.93 12.55
C ILE A 51 -12.87 14.82 13.18
N GLU A 52 -13.89 14.48 12.39
CA GLU A 52 -15.27 14.27 12.86
C GLU A 52 -15.35 13.15 13.90
N GLN A 53 -14.68 12.03 13.68
CA GLN A 53 -14.71 10.95 14.66
C GLN A 53 -13.95 11.30 15.94
N LEU A 54 -12.85 12.05 15.85
CA LEU A 54 -12.12 12.53 17.03
C LEU A 54 -12.95 13.51 17.87
N THR A 55 -13.82 14.34 17.27
CA THR A 55 -14.75 15.19 18.04
C THR A 55 -15.75 14.34 18.81
N GLN A 56 -16.27 13.27 18.19
CA GLN A 56 -17.21 12.34 18.81
C GLN A 56 -16.57 11.54 19.95
N VAL A 57 -15.41 10.93 19.69
CA VAL A 57 -14.68 10.08 20.66
C VAL A 57 -14.27 10.85 21.92
N HIS A 58 -13.85 12.11 21.77
CA HIS A 58 -13.34 12.90 22.88
C HIS A 58 -14.29 14.00 23.37
N ASN A 59 -15.51 14.06 22.83
CA ASN A 59 -16.49 15.11 23.11
C ASN A 59 -15.86 16.52 23.07
N SER A 60 -15.11 16.80 22.00
CA SER A 60 -14.33 18.04 21.85
C SER A 60 -14.73 18.83 20.62
N THR A 61 -14.40 20.13 20.61
CA THR A 61 -14.64 20.97 19.43
C THR A 61 -13.77 20.51 18.24
N VAL A 62 -14.22 20.81 17.01
CA VAL A 62 -13.48 20.53 15.76
C VAL A 62 -12.05 21.09 15.82
N GLN A 63 -11.87 22.31 16.34
CA GLN A 63 -10.55 22.93 16.50
C GLN A 63 -9.63 22.09 17.39
N ILE A 64 -10.12 21.66 18.56
CA ILE A 64 -9.35 20.82 19.49
C ILE A 64 -9.02 19.47 18.84
N SER A 65 -9.96 18.88 18.09
CA SER A 65 -9.73 17.60 17.40
C SER A 65 -8.68 17.71 16.28
N MET A 66 -8.68 18.81 15.52
CA MET A 66 -7.64 19.09 14.54
C MET A 66 -6.26 19.25 15.18
N GLU A 67 -6.17 20.02 16.27
CA GLU A 67 -4.92 20.19 17.02
C GLU A 67 -4.43 18.86 17.63
N ARG A 68 -5.35 18.04 18.14
CA ARG A 68 -5.06 16.71 18.65
C ARG A 68 -4.50 15.80 17.56
N LEU A 69 -5.14 15.74 16.39
CA LEU A 69 -4.64 14.95 15.26
C LEU A 69 -3.21 15.36 14.88
N CYS A 70 -2.94 16.66 14.76
CA CYS A 70 -1.59 17.14 14.48
C CYS A 70 -0.59 16.82 15.60
N SER A 71 -1.04 16.83 16.87
CA SER A 71 -0.17 16.49 18.00
C SER A 71 0.32 15.04 18.00
N TYR A 72 -0.43 14.13 17.36
CA TYR A 72 -0.09 12.72 17.22
C TYR A 72 0.90 12.43 16.09
N LEU A 73 1.09 13.36 15.15
CA LEU A 73 1.98 13.14 14.02
C LEU A 73 3.46 13.33 14.40
N PRO A 74 4.38 12.56 13.80
CA PRO A 74 5.81 12.74 14.01
C PRO A 74 6.35 14.05 13.43
N GLU A 75 7.46 14.54 14.00
CA GLU A 75 8.21 15.68 13.43
C GLU A 75 9.02 15.29 12.19
N LYS A 76 9.42 14.01 12.09
CA LYS A 76 10.12 13.45 10.91
C LYS A 76 9.29 13.72 9.64
N LEU A 77 9.99 13.99 8.54
CA LEU A 77 9.38 14.34 7.24
C LEU A 77 8.45 15.57 7.30
N PHE A 78 8.59 16.43 8.31
CA PHE A 78 7.75 17.63 8.50
C PHE A 78 6.24 17.35 8.63
N LEU A 79 5.83 16.13 9.01
CA LEU A 79 4.42 15.72 9.03
C LEU A 79 3.60 16.56 10.01
N LYS A 80 4.08 16.68 11.26
CA LYS A 80 3.45 17.52 12.30
C LYS A 80 3.33 18.99 11.88
N THR A 81 4.42 19.59 11.41
CA THR A 81 4.44 20.99 10.97
C THR A 81 3.49 21.24 9.80
N THR A 82 3.45 20.30 8.84
CA THR A 82 2.55 20.36 7.69
C THR A 82 1.09 20.29 8.13
N CYS A 83 0.76 19.40 9.07
CA CYS A 83 -0.59 19.30 9.62
C CYS A 83 -1.05 20.62 10.25
N TYR A 84 -0.23 21.23 11.12
CA TYR A 84 -0.60 22.51 11.73
C TYR A 84 -0.77 23.63 10.71
N LEU A 85 0.00 23.63 9.61
CA LEU A 85 -0.23 24.57 8.53
C LEU A 85 -1.57 24.33 7.83
N VAL A 86 -1.90 23.08 7.51
CA VAL A 86 -3.19 22.72 6.89
C VAL A 86 -4.34 23.15 7.80
N VAL A 87 -4.24 22.91 9.11
CA VAL A 87 -5.22 23.39 10.11
C VAL A 87 -5.32 24.91 10.12
N HIS A 88 -4.19 25.63 10.02
CA HIS A 88 -4.21 27.09 9.95
C HIS A 88 -4.92 27.61 8.69
N ILE A 89 -4.75 26.94 7.54
CA ILE A 89 -5.34 27.38 6.26
C ILE A 89 -6.82 27.00 6.16
N PHE A 90 -7.16 25.74 6.43
CA PHE A 90 -8.50 25.17 6.16
C PHE A 90 -9.36 25.01 7.42
N GLY A 91 -8.76 25.00 8.61
CA GLY A 91 -9.46 24.76 9.88
C GLY A 91 -10.63 25.69 10.18
N PRO A 92 -10.55 27.01 9.89
CA PRO A 92 -11.68 27.92 10.10
C PRO A 92 -12.90 27.54 9.25
N ASP A 93 -12.72 27.08 8.02
CA ASP A 93 -13.83 26.70 7.14
C ASP A 93 -14.38 25.33 7.48
N ILE A 94 -13.50 24.36 7.76
CA ILE A 94 -13.90 23.03 8.26
C ILE A 94 -14.76 23.18 9.53
N THR A 95 -14.36 24.05 10.46
CA THR A 95 -15.13 24.34 11.68
C THR A 95 -16.51 24.93 11.38
N LYS A 96 -16.62 25.87 10.43
CA LYS A 96 -17.93 26.46 10.04
C LYS A 96 -18.84 25.43 9.39
N LEU A 97 -18.27 24.56 8.54
CA LEU A 97 -19.02 23.54 7.82
C LEU A 97 -19.54 22.46 8.77
N PHE A 98 -18.74 21.98 9.71
CA PHE A 98 -19.21 21.04 10.74
C PHE A 98 -20.26 21.64 11.67
N ARG A 99 -20.17 22.93 12.02
CA ARG A 99 -21.25 23.62 12.78
C ARG A 99 -22.57 23.71 12.01
N ALA A 100 -22.54 23.48 10.70
CA ALA A 100 -23.72 23.43 9.85
C ALA A 100 -24.14 21.99 9.50
N ASP A 101 -23.65 21.00 10.25
CA ASP A 101 -23.93 19.56 10.12
C ASP A 101 -23.55 18.98 8.74
N MET A 102 -22.47 19.51 8.15
CA MET A 102 -21.94 19.01 6.87
C MET A 102 -21.03 17.81 7.11
N ASN A 103 -21.30 16.69 6.42
CA ASN A 103 -20.44 15.51 6.46
C ASN A 103 -19.15 15.71 5.63
N ALA A 104 -18.22 14.76 5.74
CA ALA A 104 -16.93 14.83 5.06
C ALA A 104 -17.02 15.00 3.53
N ASP A 105 -17.98 14.32 2.86
CA ASP A 105 -18.18 14.46 1.43
C ASP A 105 -18.53 15.91 1.06
N VAL A 106 -19.54 16.49 1.72
CA VAL A 106 -19.97 17.88 1.47
C VAL A 106 -18.84 18.86 1.73
N VAL A 107 -18.08 18.67 2.82
CA VAL A 107 -16.92 19.50 3.16
C VAL A 107 -15.88 19.47 2.02
N CYS A 108 -15.52 18.28 1.55
CA CYS A 108 -14.47 18.13 0.53
C CYS A 108 -14.88 18.61 -0.86
N HIS A 109 -16.16 18.47 -1.23
CA HIS A 109 -16.72 19.10 -2.44
C HIS A 109 -16.84 20.62 -2.31
N THR A 110 -17.06 21.14 -1.11
CA THR A 110 -17.13 22.58 -0.84
C THR A 110 -15.76 23.26 -0.91
N LEU A 111 -14.71 22.57 -0.46
CA LEU A 111 -13.32 23.04 -0.47
C LEU A 111 -12.56 22.77 -1.78
N GLU A 112 -13.26 22.30 -2.82
CA GLU A 112 -12.71 21.99 -4.16
C GLU A 112 -11.65 20.86 -4.20
N PHE A 113 -11.51 20.07 -3.12
CA PHE A 113 -10.69 18.85 -3.13
C PHE A 113 -11.37 17.70 -3.89
N CYS A 114 -12.70 17.63 -3.79
CA CYS A 114 -13.53 16.81 -4.65
C CYS A 114 -14.14 17.68 -5.73
N LYS A 115 -13.87 17.33 -6.99
CA LYS A 115 -14.43 18.03 -8.16
C LYS A 115 -15.46 17.15 -8.83
N GLN A 116 -16.55 17.78 -9.26
CA GLN A 116 -17.56 17.14 -10.08
C GLN A 116 -17.54 17.77 -11.47
N ASP A 117 -16.98 17.06 -12.45
CA ASP A 117 -16.98 17.50 -13.83
C ASP A 117 -18.39 17.36 -14.45
N PRO A 118 -18.79 18.23 -15.39
CA PRO A 118 -20.07 18.12 -16.08
C PRO A 118 -20.26 16.73 -16.70
N GLY A 119 -21.38 16.07 -16.39
CA GLY A 119 -21.72 14.73 -16.89
C GLY A 119 -21.21 13.56 -16.04
N GLN A 120 -20.38 13.80 -15.02
CA GLN A 120 -19.92 12.75 -14.09
C GLN A 120 -20.92 12.53 -12.94
N PRO A 121 -21.06 11.27 -12.45
CA PRO A 121 -21.84 10.99 -11.27
C PRO A 121 -21.26 11.70 -10.05
N LEU A 122 -22.11 11.97 -9.06
CA LEU A 122 -21.66 12.47 -7.78
C LEU A 122 -21.00 11.33 -7.01
N CYS A 123 -19.71 11.48 -6.68
CA CYS A 123 -19.00 10.54 -5.81
C CYS A 123 -19.17 10.95 -4.34
N HIS A 124 -19.64 10.03 -3.52
CA HIS A 124 -19.86 10.20 -2.09
C HIS A 124 -19.54 8.90 -1.34
N LEU A 125 -18.97 9.00 -0.15
CA LEU A 125 -18.68 7.86 0.72
C LEU A 125 -19.83 7.62 1.72
N TYR A 126 -20.38 8.71 2.25
CA TYR A 126 -21.44 8.67 3.25
C TYR A 126 -22.82 8.72 2.60
N PRO A 127 -23.87 8.23 3.30
CA PRO A 127 -25.24 8.40 2.85
C PRO A 127 -25.55 9.88 2.58
N LEU A 128 -26.20 10.14 1.44
CA LEU A 128 -26.64 11.49 1.10
C LEU A 128 -27.59 12.04 2.17
N PRO A 129 -27.53 13.35 2.48
CA PRO A 129 -28.43 13.96 3.44
C PRO A 129 -29.89 13.63 3.12
N LYS A 130 -30.62 13.09 4.10
CA LYS A 130 -32.06 12.89 4.00
C LYS A 130 -32.76 14.23 4.27
N CYS A 131 -33.68 14.63 3.40
CA CYS A 131 -34.59 15.73 3.73
C CYS A 131 -35.56 15.25 4.83
N THR A 132 -35.38 15.71 6.07
CA THR A 132 -36.37 15.52 7.12
C THR A 132 -37.46 16.58 6.98
N LEU A 133 -38.67 16.15 6.65
CA LEU A 133 -39.87 16.97 6.80
C LEU A 133 -40.15 17.12 8.30
N THR A 134 -39.89 18.29 8.88
CA THR A 134 -40.58 18.65 10.12
C THR A 134 -42.03 18.94 9.73
N VAL A 135 -42.91 17.96 9.91
CA VAL A 135 -44.36 18.19 9.89
C VAL A 135 -44.65 19.05 11.12
N GLY A 136 -44.65 20.38 10.92
CA GLY A 136 -45.18 21.30 11.90
C GLY A 136 -46.65 20.99 12.13
N ASP A 137 -47.03 20.88 13.40
CA ASP A 137 -48.35 20.60 13.95
C ASP A 137 -49.51 20.99 13.01
N SER A 138 -50.07 20.00 12.33
CA SER A 138 -51.33 20.12 11.59
C SER A 138 -52.34 19.15 12.19
N ALA A 139 -52.64 19.34 13.48
CA ALA A 139 -53.78 18.73 14.16
C ALA A 139 -54.62 19.81 14.83
N ALA A 140 -55.15 20.76 14.05
CA ALA A 140 -56.22 21.65 14.50
C ALA A 140 -56.99 22.25 13.33
N LEU A 141 -57.99 21.54 12.82
CA LEU A 141 -59.03 22.11 11.96
C LEU A 141 -60.32 21.30 12.07
N VAL A 142 -61.05 21.45 13.19
CA VAL A 142 -62.53 21.61 13.18
C VAL A 142 -62.96 22.34 14.47
N LYS A 143 -63.30 23.62 14.35
CA LYS A 143 -64.55 24.26 14.85
C LYS A 143 -64.45 25.81 14.78
N PRO A 144 -65.58 26.51 14.52
CA PRO A 144 -65.59 27.94 14.21
C PRO A 144 -65.50 28.84 15.45
N ARG A 145 -64.98 30.06 15.25
CA ARG A 145 -64.82 31.16 16.24
C ARG A 145 -66.15 31.61 16.86
N PRO A 146 -66.10 32.37 17.98
CA PRO A 146 -66.16 33.84 17.85
C PRO A 146 -65.23 34.66 18.78
N TYR A 147 -64.80 35.82 18.26
CA TYR A 147 -64.49 37.13 18.90
C TYR A 147 -63.80 37.22 20.29
N THR A 148 -62.58 37.79 20.36
CA THR A 148 -62.27 39.19 20.76
C THR A 148 -60.75 39.44 20.96
N SER A 149 -60.42 40.72 20.89
CA SER A 149 -59.16 41.50 20.91
C SER A 149 -57.94 41.10 21.76
N ALA A 150 -56.76 41.24 21.11
CA ALA A 150 -55.53 41.96 21.53
C ALA A 150 -54.77 41.58 22.82
N LEU A 151 -53.51 41.13 22.66
CA LEU A 151 -52.29 41.81 23.13
C LEU A 151 -51.01 41.08 22.67
N SER A 152 -50.01 41.88 22.30
CA SER A 152 -48.74 41.55 21.66
C SER A 152 -47.60 41.20 22.62
N VAL A 153 -46.74 40.24 22.24
CA VAL A 153 -45.33 40.14 22.68
C VAL A 153 -44.47 39.70 21.47
N PRO A 154 -43.34 40.35 21.15
CA PRO A 154 -42.51 39.98 20.00
C PRO A 154 -41.46 38.93 20.38
N GLY A 155 -41.65 37.69 19.92
CA GLY A 155 -40.63 36.64 19.91
C GLY A 155 -39.99 36.51 18.53
N GLY A 156 -38.68 36.73 18.44
CA GLY A 156 -37.90 36.72 17.20
C GLY A 156 -38.03 35.40 16.43
N THR A 157 -38.43 35.49 15.16
CA THR A 157 -38.54 34.37 14.23
C THR A 157 -37.16 34.02 13.68
N GLN A 158 -36.59 32.89 14.09
CA GLN A 158 -35.58 32.20 13.28
C GLN A 158 -36.24 31.76 11.97
N LYS A 159 -35.79 32.31 10.84
CA LYS A 159 -36.15 31.79 9.52
C LYS A 159 -35.54 30.39 9.36
N GLN A 160 -36.30 29.35 9.69
CA GLN A 160 -36.07 28.01 9.17
C GLN A 160 -36.54 27.99 7.72
N GLN A 161 -35.59 27.84 6.79
CA GLN A 161 -35.87 27.79 5.37
C GLN A 161 -36.10 26.32 4.97
N LEU A 162 -37.39 25.98 4.77
CA LEU A 162 -37.86 24.67 4.31
C LEU A 162 -37.32 24.35 2.91
N CYS A 163 -36.80 23.14 2.69
CA CYS A 163 -36.60 22.62 1.34
C CYS A 163 -37.96 22.53 0.60
N PRO A 164 -38.06 22.93 -0.68
CA PRO A 164 -39.26 22.72 -1.47
C PRO A 164 -39.52 21.21 -1.61
N ALA A 165 -40.67 20.76 -1.11
CA ALA A 165 -41.07 19.36 -1.11
C ALA A 165 -41.16 18.80 -2.55
N LEU A 166 -40.82 17.51 -2.71
CA LEU A 166 -40.97 16.63 -3.89
C LEU A 166 -39.74 16.37 -4.77
N ARG A 167 -38.51 16.52 -4.28
CA ARG A 167 -37.34 16.33 -5.15
C ARG A 167 -36.26 15.42 -4.54
N GLY A 168 -35.81 14.44 -5.33
CA GLY A 168 -35.05 13.25 -4.88
C GLY A 168 -33.68 13.52 -4.24
N GLN A 169 -32.96 12.46 -3.85
CA GLN A 169 -31.67 12.53 -3.12
C GLN A 169 -30.62 13.45 -3.77
N LYS A 170 -30.59 13.53 -5.12
CA LYS A 170 -29.69 14.40 -5.88
C LYS A 170 -29.93 15.89 -5.63
N GLU A 171 -31.18 16.28 -5.38
CA GLU A 171 -31.55 17.66 -5.14
C GLU A 171 -31.29 18.08 -3.69
N ALA A 172 -31.45 17.14 -2.74
CA ALA A 172 -31.04 17.32 -1.36
C ALA A 172 -29.53 17.56 -1.22
N TRP A 173 -28.71 16.79 -1.95
CA TRP A 173 -27.27 17.03 -2.04
C TRP A 173 -26.96 18.41 -2.60
N THR A 174 -27.58 18.78 -3.73
CA THR A 174 -27.31 20.03 -4.42
C THR A 174 -27.61 21.24 -3.52
N PHE A 175 -28.76 21.21 -2.84
CA PHE A 175 -29.13 22.23 -1.85
C PHE A 175 -28.14 22.31 -0.68
N THR A 176 -27.73 21.15 -0.14
CA THR A 176 -26.77 21.08 0.98
C THR A 176 -25.41 21.64 0.58
N LEU A 177 -24.92 21.27 -0.61
CA LEU A 177 -23.66 21.76 -1.17
C LEU A 177 -23.72 23.26 -1.48
N GLU A 178 -24.84 23.78 -2.01
CA GLU A 178 -25.01 25.22 -2.21
C GLU A 178 -24.99 25.99 -0.89
N LYS A 179 -25.70 25.49 0.14
CA LYS A 179 -25.67 26.06 1.49
C LYS A 179 -24.23 26.07 2.03
N ALA A 180 -23.49 24.97 1.90
CA ALA A 180 -22.09 24.87 2.31
C ALA A 180 -21.19 25.87 1.57
N ARG A 181 -21.35 26.01 0.25
CA ARG A 181 -20.62 27.01 -0.55
C ARG A 181 -20.92 28.44 -0.12
N GLN A 182 -22.16 28.77 0.27
CA GLN A 182 -22.47 30.10 0.79
C GLN A 182 -21.76 30.38 2.12
N ILE A 183 -21.60 29.39 3.00
CA ILE A 183 -20.92 29.53 4.29
C ILE A 183 -19.45 29.95 4.11
N VAL A 184 -18.76 29.42 3.08
CA VAL A 184 -17.33 29.66 2.84
C VAL A 184 -17.03 30.63 1.70
N LYS A 185 -18.05 31.24 1.08
CA LYS A 185 -17.94 32.06 -0.15
C LYS A 185 -16.87 33.17 -0.12
N LYS A 186 -16.55 33.70 1.07
CA LYS A 186 -15.55 34.78 1.26
C LYS A 186 -14.21 34.28 1.82
N SER A 187 -13.97 32.97 1.84
CA SER A 187 -12.77 32.42 2.46
C SER A 187 -11.52 32.56 1.59
N PRO A 188 -10.39 33.03 2.15
CA PRO A 188 -9.09 32.97 1.49
C PRO A 188 -8.62 31.55 1.16
N ALA A 189 -9.08 30.52 1.89
CA ALA A 189 -8.64 29.13 1.68
C ALA A 189 -8.97 28.59 0.28
N LEU A 190 -10.05 29.08 -0.34
CA LEU A 190 -10.46 28.74 -1.69
C LEU A 190 -9.44 29.18 -2.77
N THR A 191 -8.58 30.16 -2.47
CA THR A 191 -7.51 30.59 -3.38
C THR A 191 -6.28 29.69 -3.32
N TYR A 192 -6.03 29.02 -2.18
CA TYR A 192 -4.87 28.14 -1.98
C TYR A 192 -5.05 26.74 -2.60
N SER A 193 -6.30 26.27 -2.76
CA SER A 193 -6.61 25.01 -3.47
C SER A 193 -6.11 25.02 -4.93
N ARG A 194 -5.88 26.22 -5.49
CA ARG A 194 -5.55 26.43 -6.92
C ARG A 194 -4.06 26.55 -7.24
N SER A 195 -3.16 26.65 -6.25
CA SER A 195 -1.79 27.13 -6.51
C SER A 195 -0.72 26.07 -6.78
N GLY A 196 -1.01 24.76 -6.72
CA GLY A 196 -0.19 23.66 -7.30
C GLY A 196 1.31 23.53 -6.95
N ALA A 197 1.91 24.45 -6.20
CA ALA A 197 3.35 24.49 -5.97
C ALA A 197 3.72 23.66 -4.73
N GLY A 198 4.34 22.50 -4.98
CA GLY A 198 4.89 21.62 -3.93
C GLY A 198 6.25 22.07 -3.40
N ILE A 199 6.69 21.48 -2.29
CA ILE A 199 7.95 21.82 -1.60
C ILE A 199 9.20 21.62 -2.49
N CYS A 200 9.11 20.73 -3.49
CA CYS A 200 10.16 20.47 -4.47
C CYS A 200 10.36 21.61 -5.49
N SER A 201 9.56 22.69 -5.42
CA SER A 201 9.78 23.93 -6.17
C SER A 201 10.90 24.80 -5.58
N LEU A 202 11.39 24.49 -4.38
CA LEU A 202 12.49 25.19 -3.74
C LEU A 202 13.85 24.72 -4.32
N PRO A 203 14.75 25.61 -4.78
CA PRO A 203 15.97 25.24 -5.52
C PRO A 203 16.91 24.24 -4.81
N PHE A 204 17.03 24.32 -3.48
CA PHE A 204 17.88 23.41 -2.70
C PHE A 204 17.24 22.03 -2.50
N LEU A 205 15.91 21.96 -2.41
CA LEU A 205 15.16 20.72 -2.23
C LEU A 205 14.84 20.03 -3.56
N ALA A 206 14.85 20.77 -4.67
CA ALA A 206 14.59 20.22 -6.01
C ALA A 206 15.55 19.07 -6.35
N LYS A 207 16.85 19.21 -6.07
CA LYS A 207 17.86 18.16 -6.33
C LYS A 207 17.64 16.91 -5.47
N ILE A 208 17.29 17.08 -4.20
CA ILE A 208 17.03 15.98 -3.27
C ILE A 208 15.72 15.27 -3.65
N CYS A 209 14.65 16.02 -3.91
CA CYS A 209 13.39 15.50 -4.41
C CYS A 209 13.57 14.72 -5.72
N GLN A 210 14.39 15.24 -6.64
CA GLN A 210 14.68 14.57 -7.92
C GLN A 210 15.42 13.25 -7.68
N LYS A 211 16.41 13.22 -6.78
CA LYS A 211 17.15 11.98 -6.47
C LYS A 211 16.27 10.95 -5.75
N ILE A 212 15.40 11.36 -4.85
CA ILE A 212 14.40 10.49 -4.20
C ILE A 212 13.42 9.94 -5.26
N LYS A 213 12.90 10.82 -6.12
CA LYS A 213 12.00 10.42 -7.21
C LYS A 213 12.66 9.41 -8.15
N LEU A 214 13.92 9.62 -8.50
CA LEU A 214 14.67 8.73 -9.39
C LEU A 214 14.95 7.37 -8.73
N SER A 215 15.33 7.34 -7.45
CA SER A 215 15.55 6.09 -6.69
C SER A 215 14.27 5.25 -6.62
N ILE A 216 13.14 5.87 -6.30
CA ILE A 216 11.82 5.23 -6.29
C ILE A 216 11.41 4.78 -7.71
N GLN A 217 11.68 5.59 -8.73
CA GLN A 217 11.37 5.24 -10.12
C GLN A 217 12.16 4.01 -10.58
N ASN A 218 13.46 3.99 -10.31
CA ASN A 218 14.39 2.94 -10.73
C ASN A 218 14.42 1.74 -9.77
N SER A 219 13.73 1.81 -8.63
CA SER A 219 13.61 0.74 -7.64
C SER A 219 14.97 0.26 -7.07
N VAL A 220 15.90 1.20 -6.91
CA VAL A 220 17.25 0.99 -6.35
C VAL A 220 17.47 1.90 -5.12
N PRO A 221 18.33 1.51 -4.16
CA PRO A 221 18.48 2.26 -2.92
C PRO A 221 18.90 3.71 -3.16
N PHE A 222 18.35 4.64 -2.36
CA PHE A 222 18.78 6.03 -2.39
C PHE A 222 20.17 6.23 -1.78
N LYS A 223 20.49 5.42 -0.76
CA LYS A 223 21.80 5.34 -0.10
C LYS A 223 22.47 4.04 -0.53
N ASP A 224 23.43 4.17 -1.40
CA ASP A 224 24.20 3.09 -2.02
C ASP A 224 25.45 3.78 -2.60
N ALA A 225 26.54 3.72 -1.86
CA ALA A 225 27.73 4.52 -2.14
C ALA A 225 28.67 3.85 -3.15
N ASP A 226 28.66 2.52 -3.25
CA ASP A 226 29.45 1.77 -4.22
C ASP A 226 28.65 1.27 -5.44
N SER A 227 27.33 1.49 -5.43
CA SER A 227 26.39 1.25 -6.53
C SER A 227 26.17 -0.24 -6.85
N ASP A 228 26.20 -1.11 -5.85
CA ASP A 228 25.93 -2.55 -5.98
C ASP A 228 24.43 -2.93 -5.80
N LYS A 229 23.59 -1.93 -5.52
CA LYS A 229 22.13 -2.00 -5.30
C LYS A 229 21.73 -2.54 -3.92
N TYR A 230 22.65 -2.73 -3.00
CA TYR A 230 22.39 -3.01 -1.59
C TYR A 230 22.60 -1.72 -0.76
N SER A 231 22.27 -1.76 0.53
CA SER A 231 22.29 -0.55 1.36
C SER A 231 22.47 -0.89 2.84
N ASP A 232 23.14 -0.01 3.56
CA ASP A 232 23.22 -0.02 5.02
C ASP A 232 21.99 0.62 5.71
N PHE A 233 21.10 1.25 4.93
CA PHE A 233 19.94 2.01 5.37
C PHE A 233 18.62 1.26 5.10
N PRO A 234 17.61 1.32 5.99
CA PRO A 234 16.45 0.41 5.90
C PRO A 234 15.50 0.72 4.74
N THR A 235 15.05 1.97 4.63
CA THR A 235 13.97 2.38 3.73
C THR A 235 14.50 2.95 2.42
N LEU A 236 13.64 3.54 1.58
CA LEU A 236 14.04 4.12 0.28
C LEU A 236 14.79 3.10 -0.59
N ARG A 237 14.20 1.90 -0.71
CA ARG A 237 14.74 0.74 -1.45
C ARG A 237 16.01 0.11 -0.86
N GLY A 238 16.36 0.41 0.39
CA GLY A 238 17.50 -0.19 1.11
C GLY A 238 17.21 -1.56 1.76
N PHE A 239 17.78 -1.86 2.94
CA PHE A 239 17.83 -3.23 3.47
C PHE A 239 16.48 -3.85 3.91
N TYR A 240 15.40 -3.07 4.00
CA TYR A 240 14.07 -3.67 4.10
C TYR A 240 13.66 -4.42 2.83
N TRP A 241 14.25 -4.06 1.69
CA TRP A 241 13.97 -4.62 0.38
C TRP A 241 14.96 -5.72 -0.01
N ARG A 242 16.22 -5.63 0.45
CA ARG A 242 17.29 -6.58 0.11
C ARG A 242 18.17 -6.85 1.32
N GLY A 243 19.03 -7.86 1.27
CA GLY A 243 20.06 -8.05 2.30
C GLY A 243 20.82 -6.76 2.61
N ARG A 244 21.12 -6.52 3.88
CA ARG A 244 21.93 -5.37 4.26
C ARG A 244 23.35 -5.53 3.78
N ASP A 245 23.84 -4.48 3.16
CA ASP A 245 25.23 -4.37 2.74
C ASP A 245 26.14 -4.33 3.97
N CYS A 246 27.14 -5.20 3.98
CA CYS A 246 28.14 -5.29 5.04
C CYS A 246 29.30 -4.30 4.83
N ASN A 247 29.47 -3.75 3.62
CA ASN A 247 30.51 -2.78 3.28
C ASN A 247 30.13 -1.90 2.06
N ASP A 248 29.35 -0.85 2.32
CA ASP A 248 28.88 0.19 1.36
C ASP A 248 30.01 1.12 0.85
N SER A 249 31.18 0.56 0.63
CA SER A 249 32.35 1.19 0.02
C SER A 249 33.10 0.22 -0.87
N ASN A 250 32.60 -1.01 -1.03
CA ASN A 250 33.16 -2.06 -1.86
C ASN A 250 32.06 -2.81 -2.59
N LYS A 251 31.82 -2.44 -3.85
CA LYS A 251 30.85 -3.07 -4.76
C LYS A 251 31.01 -4.58 -4.99
N MET A 252 32.05 -5.19 -4.44
CA MET A 252 32.35 -6.63 -4.50
C MET A 252 32.05 -7.33 -3.17
N ALA A 253 31.43 -6.66 -2.20
CA ALA A 253 31.06 -7.19 -0.90
C ALA A 253 29.54 -7.05 -0.67
N TYR A 254 28.75 -8.01 -1.14
CA TYR A 254 27.28 -7.92 -1.11
C TYR A 254 26.57 -9.27 -0.94
N PRO A 255 25.34 -9.27 -0.40
CA PRO A 255 24.55 -10.50 -0.22
C PRO A 255 24.44 -11.40 -1.46
N GLY A 256 24.80 -12.67 -1.28
CA GLY A 256 24.63 -13.74 -2.27
C GLY A 256 25.74 -13.87 -3.32
N ARG A 257 26.80 -13.09 -3.18
CA ARG A 257 28.06 -13.29 -3.91
C ARG A 257 28.71 -14.63 -3.52
N ARG A 258 29.47 -15.26 -4.44
CA ARG A 258 30.39 -16.35 -4.07
C ARG A 258 31.58 -15.77 -3.30
N PRO A 259 32.02 -16.42 -2.21
CA PRO A 259 33.01 -15.84 -1.32
C PRO A 259 34.36 -15.66 -2.01
N ASP A 260 34.98 -14.49 -1.83
CA ASP A 260 36.32 -14.19 -2.32
C ASP A 260 37.37 -14.90 -1.48
N ASN A 261 38.11 -15.84 -2.09
CA ASN A 261 39.11 -16.65 -1.39
C ASN A 261 38.59 -17.28 -0.07
N TRP A 262 37.34 -17.76 -0.11
CA TRP A 262 36.64 -18.34 1.05
C TRP A 262 36.56 -17.39 2.26
N ASP A 263 36.49 -16.08 2.01
CA ASP A 263 36.28 -15.03 3.01
C ASP A 263 37.27 -15.10 4.18
N SER A 264 38.51 -15.53 3.88
CA SER A 264 39.56 -15.72 4.89
C SER A 264 39.98 -14.43 5.61
N TYR A 265 39.73 -13.26 5.02
CA TYR A 265 40.09 -11.94 5.59
C TYR A 265 38.90 -11.00 5.80
N GLN A 266 37.88 -11.08 4.95
CA GLN A 266 36.70 -10.24 4.97
C GLN A 266 35.50 -11.05 4.49
N ASP A 267 34.34 -10.81 5.11
CA ASP A 267 33.05 -11.27 4.63
C ASP A 267 32.68 -10.53 3.34
N SER A 268 32.72 -11.22 2.20
CA SER A 268 32.47 -10.66 0.87
C SER A 268 31.05 -10.94 0.37
N ASN A 269 30.30 -11.78 1.07
CA ASN A 269 28.93 -12.11 0.71
C ASN A 269 27.89 -11.74 1.78
N CYS A 270 28.34 -11.02 2.81
CA CYS A 270 27.56 -10.48 3.91
C CYS A 270 26.74 -11.52 4.68
N ASN A 271 27.16 -12.79 4.67
CA ASN A 271 26.46 -13.86 5.36
C ASN A 271 26.92 -13.98 6.84
N GLY A 272 27.90 -13.19 7.28
CA GLY A 272 28.45 -13.18 8.63
C GLY A 272 29.47 -14.27 8.94
N ILE A 273 29.83 -15.12 7.96
CA ILE A 273 30.76 -16.24 8.08
C ILE A 273 32.06 -15.86 7.36
N TRP A 274 33.15 -15.70 8.11
CA TRP A 274 34.44 -15.31 7.55
C TRP A 274 35.57 -15.67 8.50
N GLY A 275 36.80 -15.48 8.05
CA GLY A 275 38.01 -15.80 8.82
C GLY A 275 38.41 -17.27 8.72
N VAL A 276 39.40 -17.64 9.53
CA VAL A 276 40.06 -18.95 9.48
C VAL A 276 39.95 -19.62 10.85
N ASP A 277 39.59 -20.91 10.86
CA ASP A 277 39.58 -21.69 12.09
C ASP A 277 41.02 -21.91 12.58
N PRO A 278 41.39 -21.39 13.77
CA PRO A 278 42.76 -21.51 14.27
C PRO A 278 43.15 -22.96 14.59
N LYS A 279 42.20 -23.89 14.67
CA LYS A 279 42.47 -25.30 15.00
C LYS A 279 43.11 -26.07 13.85
N ASP A 280 42.72 -25.78 12.61
CA ASP A 280 43.16 -26.52 11.43
C ASP A 280 43.56 -25.63 10.25
N GLY A 281 43.44 -24.30 10.37
CA GLY A 281 43.83 -23.35 9.34
C GLY A 281 42.88 -23.30 8.15
N ILE A 282 41.69 -23.91 8.24
CA ILE A 282 40.71 -23.91 7.15
C ILE A 282 39.77 -22.70 7.29
N PRO A 283 39.51 -21.91 6.22
CA PRO A 283 38.52 -20.85 6.24
C PRO A 283 37.13 -21.36 6.65
N TYR A 284 36.43 -20.62 7.51
CA TYR A 284 35.13 -21.05 8.03
C TYR A 284 34.08 -21.18 6.92
N GLU A 285 34.05 -20.23 5.99
CA GLU A 285 33.17 -20.25 4.81
C GLU A 285 33.38 -21.53 3.98
N LYS A 286 34.65 -21.93 3.79
CA LYS A 286 34.96 -23.21 3.12
C LYS A 286 34.42 -24.38 3.91
N LYS A 287 34.75 -24.45 5.20
CA LYS A 287 34.40 -25.57 6.07
C LYS A 287 32.90 -25.77 6.20
N PHE A 288 32.13 -24.69 6.30
CA PHE A 288 30.71 -24.73 6.63
C PHE A 288 29.79 -24.57 5.41
N CYS A 289 30.25 -23.93 4.33
CA CYS A 289 29.40 -23.60 3.18
C CYS A 289 29.79 -24.32 1.88
N GLU A 290 31.03 -24.81 1.72
CA GLU A 290 31.42 -25.59 0.54
C GLU A 290 30.54 -26.84 0.40
N GLY A 291 29.96 -27.06 -0.79
CA GLY A 291 29.05 -28.18 -1.05
C GLY A 291 27.63 -28.06 -0.46
N SER A 292 27.35 -27.05 0.37
CA SER A 292 26.01 -26.79 0.93
C SER A 292 25.00 -26.22 -0.08
N GLN A 293 25.49 -25.80 -1.26
CA GLN A 293 24.75 -25.18 -2.35
C GLN A 293 23.89 -23.97 -1.91
N PRO A 294 24.51 -22.89 -1.39
CA PRO A 294 23.80 -21.66 -1.05
C PRO A 294 23.01 -21.10 -2.23
N ARG A 295 21.90 -20.43 -1.94
CA ARG A 295 21.05 -19.78 -2.94
C ARG A 295 20.24 -18.65 -2.34
N GLY A 296 20.02 -17.62 -3.14
CA GLY A 296 19.19 -16.48 -2.76
C GLY A 296 17.70 -16.71 -3.01
N VAL A 297 16.87 -15.84 -2.43
CA VAL A 297 15.45 -15.72 -2.80
C VAL A 297 15.17 -14.34 -3.40
N ILE A 298 14.59 -14.31 -4.59
CA ILE A 298 14.25 -13.09 -5.31
C ILE A 298 12.75 -13.11 -5.60
N LEU A 299 12.04 -12.06 -5.20
CA LEU A 299 10.64 -11.86 -5.57
C LEU A 299 10.57 -10.82 -6.69
N LEU A 300 9.99 -11.19 -7.83
CA LEU A 300 9.47 -10.24 -8.81
C LEU A 300 7.97 -10.11 -8.53
N GLY A 301 7.56 -9.06 -7.83
CA GLY A 301 6.21 -8.97 -7.28
C GLY A 301 5.52 -7.62 -7.49
N ASP A 302 4.27 -7.58 -7.06
CA ASP A 302 3.45 -6.37 -6.99
C ASP A 302 3.29 -5.87 -5.54
N SER A 303 2.25 -5.08 -5.28
CA SER A 303 1.92 -4.56 -3.95
C SER A 303 1.68 -5.68 -2.91
N ALA A 304 1.10 -6.82 -3.30
CA ALA A 304 0.92 -7.94 -2.37
C ALA A 304 2.28 -8.58 -2.02
N GLY A 305 3.17 -8.72 -3.01
CA GLY A 305 4.53 -9.21 -2.81
C GLY A 305 5.42 -8.30 -1.96
N ALA A 306 5.24 -6.99 -2.10
CA ALA A 306 5.89 -5.98 -1.25
C ALA A 306 5.24 -5.86 0.15
N HIS A 307 4.10 -6.51 0.37
CA HIS A 307 3.24 -6.36 1.53
C HIS A 307 2.82 -4.89 1.74
N PHE A 308 2.04 -4.36 0.80
CA PHE A 308 1.37 -3.08 0.96
C PHE A 308 0.44 -3.14 2.17
N HIS A 309 0.59 -2.20 3.10
CA HIS A 309 -0.23 -2.14 4.29
C HIS A 309 -0.37 -0.70 4.79
N ILE A 310 -1.62 -0.29 5.01
CA ILE A 310 -1.96 0.94 5.71
C ILE A 310 -2.49 0.54 7.10
N PRO A 311 -1.80 0.88 8.20
CA PRO A 311 -2.27 0.57 9.54
C PRO A 311 -3.67 1.14 9.81
N PRO A 312 -4.65 0.31 10.21
CA PRO A 312 -5.99 0.81 10.54
C PRO A 312 -5.96 1.81 11.71
N ASP A 313 -4.96 1.71 12.59
CA ASP A 313 -4.74 2.66 13.70
C ASP A 313 -4.54 4.11 13.24
N TRP A 314 -4.16 4.35 11.98
CA TRP A 314 -4.04 5.69 11.42
C TRP A 314 -5.38 6.35 11.12
N ILE A 315 -6.45 5.56 10.94
CA ILE A 315 -7.77 6.05 10.52
C ILE A 315 -8.90 5.69 11.48
N THR A 316 -8.62 4.91 12.54
CA THR A 316 -9.58 4.53 13.58
C THR A 316 -9.47 5.46 14.79
N ALA A 317 -10.29 6.51 14.83
CA ALA A 317 -10.21 7.56 15.87
C ALA A 317 -10.36 7.04 17.30
N SER A 318 -11.11 5.96 17.53
CA SER A 318 -11.38 5.40 18.87
C SER A 318 -10.13 4.87 19.59
N GLN A 319 -9.09 4.51 18.84
CA GLN A 319 -7.81 4.01 19.37
C GLN A 319 -6.60 4.86 18.98
N MET A 320 -6.86 6.02 18.36
CA MET A 320 -5.82 6.87 17.79
C MET A 320 -5.01 7.57 18.88
N SER A 321 -3.69 7.51 18.75
CA SER A 321 -2.75 8.14 19.68
C SER A 321 -1.44 8.51 18.99
N LEU A 322 -0.51 9.13 19.74
CA LEU A 322 0.87 9.34 19.28
C LEU A 322 1.53 8.03 18.82
N LYS A 323 1.24 6.89 19.47
CA LYS A 323 1.83 5.60 19.13
C LYS A 323 1.37 5.12 17.75
N SER A 324 0.15 5.45 17.35
CA SER A 324 -0.44 5.04 16.07
C SER A 324 0.43 5.48 14.88
N PHE A 325 1.08 6.65 14.95
CA PHE A 325 1.80 7.24 13.82
C PHE A 325 3.33 7.12 13.91
N LEU A 326 3.90 6.41 14.89
CA LEU A 326 5.36 6.26 15.00
C LEU A 326 5.99 5.60 13.78
N ASN A 327 5.24 4.70 13.14
CA ASN A 327 5.65 3.95 11.97
C ASN A 327 5.35 4.67 10.64
N LEU A 328 4.59 5.78 10.66
CA LEU A 328 4.20 6.53 9.47
C LEU A 328 5.42 6.96 8.64
N PRO A 329 6.50 7.58 9.18
CA PRO A 329 7.63 8.00 8.36
C PRO A 329 8.32 6.84 7.64
N ILE A 330 8.43 5.69 8.32
CA ILE A 330 9.02 4.47 7.75
C ILE A 330 8.18 3.99 6.58
N ALA A 331 6.88 3.82 6.79
CA ALA A 331 5.94 3.37 5.77
C ALA A 331 5.94 4.31 4.54
N LEU A 332 5.89 5.64 4.75
CA LEU A 332 5.93 6.60 3.64
C LEU A 332 7.23 6.49 2.82
N THR A 333 8.38 6.31 3.47
CA THR A 333 9.67 6.11 2.78
C THR A 333 9.85 4.71 2.17
N ASN A 334 8.91 3.81 2.45
CA ASN A 334 8.81 2.49 1.87
C ASN A 334 7.61 2.37 0.92
N GLU A 335 7.04 3.48 0.45
CA GLU A 335 5.94 3.43 -0.51
C GLU A 335 4.67 2.76 0.04
N LEU A 336 4.52 2.74 1.37
CA LEU A 336 3.51 2.00 2.17
C LEU A 336 3.66 0.47 2.15
N ASP A 337 4.80 -0.01 1.68
CA ASP A 337 5.15 -1.42 1.65
C ASP A 337 5.94 -1.85 2.90
N TRP A 338 5.82 -3.12 3.25
CA TRP A 338 6.46 -3.73 4.41
C TRP A 338 7.21 -5.00 4.00
N PRO A 339 8.14 -4.94 3.03
CA PRO A 339 8.84 -6.12 2.51
C PRO A 339 9.60 -6.89 3.60
N GLN A 340 10.05 -6.20 4.65
CA GLN A 340 10.68 -6.77 5.84
C GLN A 340 9.74 -7.63 6.72
N LEU A 341 8.43 -7.59 6.46
CA LEU A 341 7.38 -8.43 7.07
C LEU A 341 6.63 -9.30 6.05
N SER A 342 7.03 -9.26 4.77
CA SER A 342 6.35 -10.01 3.70
C SER A 342 6.52 -11.54 3.85
N GLY A 343 5.63 -12.29 3.20
CA GLY A 343 5.70 -13.76 3.14
C GLY A 343 6.93 -14.30 2.43
N THR A 344 7.49 -13.57 1.46
CA THR A 344 8.66 -14.06 0.70
C THR A 344 9.98 -13.63 1.33
N THR A 345 10.16 -12.34 1.59
CA THR A 345 11.45 -11.75 2.00
C THR A 345 11.44 -11.20 3.43
N GLY A 346 10.36 -11.38 4.18
CA GLY A 346 10.28 -10.86 5.54
C GLY A 346 11.34 -11.46 6.44
N PHE A 347 11.97 -10.66 7.29
CA PHE A 347 13.04 -11.09 8.19
C PHE A 347 12.85 -10.58 9.63
N LEU A 348 11.95 -9.61 9.83
CA LEU A 348 11.55 -9.18 11.15
C LEU A 348 10.51 -10.15 11.75
N TYR A 349 10.38 -10.12 13.08
CA TYR A 349 9.35 -10.88 13.76
C TYR A 349 7.95 -10.47 13.31
N SER A 350 7.13 -11.47 12.97
CA SER A 350 5.75 -11.26 12.55
C SER A 350 4.94 -10.52 13.61
N THR A 351 4.16 -9.52 13.19
CA THR A 351 3.26 -8.80 14.09
C THR A 351 2.04 -9.64 14.47
N SER A 352 1.65 -10.56 13.58
CA SER A 352 0.49 -11.45 13.75
C SER A 352 0.72 -12.60 14.73
N ARG A 353 1.97 -12.83 15.18
CA ARG A 353 2.39 -13.88 16.12
C ARG A 353 2.05 -15.31 15.69
N ILE A 354 1.78 -15.54 14.40
CA ILE A 354 1.71 -16.88 13.84
C ILE A 354 3.12 -17.50 13.80
N LYS A 355 3.20 -18.84 13.82
CA LYS A 355 4.48 -19.56 13.87
C LYS A 355 5.18 -19.59 12.52
N GLU A 356 4.42 -19.40 11.45
CA GLU A 356 4.90 -19.39 10.08
C GLU A 356 5.83 -18.22 9.83
N ASN A 357 6.98 -18.52 9.23
CA ASN A 357 7.97 -17.53 8.79
C ASN A 357 7.99 -17.44 7.26
N SER A 358 8.65 -16.40 6.77
CA SER A 358 8.84 -16.14 5.35
C SER A 358 9.63 -17.23 4.63
N ILE A 359 9.57 -17.23 3.29
CA ILE A 359 10.40 -18.10 2.46
C ILE A 359 11.90 -17.87 2.73
N TYR A 360 12.33 -16.61 2.83
CA TYR A 360 13.71 -16.25 3.17
C TYR A 360 14.15 -16.87 4.50
N LEU A 361 13.41 -16.68 5.59
CA LEU A 361 13.80 -17.20 6.91
C LEU A 361 13.80 -18.74 6.94
N ARG A 362 12.94 -19.40 6.16
CA ARG A 362 12.97 -20.86 5.99
C ARG A 362 14.20 -21.32 5.21
N LEU A 363 14.59 -20.57 4.19
CA LEU A 363 15.79 -20.83 3.40
C LEU A 363 17.07 -20.61 4.21
N ARG A 364 17.14 -19.55 5.01
CA ARG A 364 18.21 -19.31 6.01
C ARG A 364 18.22 -20.42 7.06
N LYS A 365 17.06 -20.84 7.58
CA LYS A 365 16.99 -21.94 8.57
C LYS A 365 17.51 -23.25 8.00
N ARG A 366 17.24 -23.54 6.72
CA ARG A 366 17.71 -24.75 6.04
C ARG A 366 19.22 -24.72 5.81
N ASN A 367 19.77 -23.57 5.45
CA ASN A 367 21.20 -23.36 5.32
C ASN A 367 21.57 -21.93 5.73
N HIS A 368 22.29 -21.79 6.84
CA HIS A 368 22.67 -20.49 7.42
C HIS A 368 23.62 -19.68 6.54
N CYS A 369 24.30 -20.31 5.58
CA CYS A 369 25.11 -19.61 4.57
C CYS A 369 24.25 -18.71 3.64
N ASN A 370 22.91 -18.85 3.64
CA ASN A 370 21.99 -18.00 2.89
C ASN A 370 21.61 -16.71 3.64
N HIS A 371 22.26 -16.40 4.77
CA HIS A 371 21.95 -15.20 5.54
C HIS A 371 22.08 -13.93 4.65
N ARG A 372 21.11 -13.03 4.77
CA ARG A 372 20.91 -11.80 3.99
C ARG A 372 20.63 -11.98 2.49
N ASP A 373 20.72 -13.17 1.90
CA ASP A 373 20.51 -13.36 0.46
C ASP A 373 19.01 -13.36 0.07
N TYR A 374 18.35 -12.21 0.24
CA TYR A 374 17.00 -11.91 -0.21
C TYR A 374 16.94 -10.63 -1.03
N GLN A 375 16.03 -10.59 -2.02
CA GLN A 375 15.70 -9.40 -2.78
C GLN A 375 14.20 -9.34 -3.08
N ASN A 376 13.54 -8.28 -2.63
CA ASN A 376 12.16 -7.97 -2.95
C ASN A 376 12.12 -6.93 -4.08
N ILE A 377 12.10 -7.42 -5.32
CA ILE A 377 12.00 -6.61 -6.54
C ILE A 377 10.51 -6.45 -6.88
N SER A 378 9.79 -5.78 -5.99
CA SER A 378 8.35 -5.56 -6.14
C SER A 378 7.99 -4.08 -6.20
N LYS A 379 6.87 -3.76 -6.84
CA LYS A 379 6.37 -2.39 -6.93
C LYS A 379 4.85 -2.35 -6.91
N ASN A 380 4.28 -1.39 -6.18
CA ASN A 380 2.86 -1.10 -6.25
C ASN A 380 2.45 -0.82 -7.71
N GLY A 381 1.44 -1.53 -8.20
CA GLY A 381 1.02 -1.45 -9.61
C GLY A 381 1.87 -2.25 -10.61
N ALA A 382 2.82 -3.08 -10.15
CA ALA A 382 3.57 -3.95 -11.05
C ALA A 382 2.66 -5.01 -11.71
N SER A 383 2.87 -5.23 -13.00
CA SER A 383 2.21 -6.27 -13.79
C SER A 383 3.19 -6.84 -14.81
N SER A 384 2.77 -7.86 -15.56
CA SER A 384 3.55 -8.33 -16.70
C SER A 384 3.92 -7.22 -17.69
N GLN A 385 3.07 -6.19 -17.79
CA GLN A 385 3.19 -5.12 -18.79
C GLN A 385 4.28 -4.11 -18.48
N ASN A 386 4.67 -3.98 -17.21
CA ASN A 386 5.57 -2.91 -16.76
C ASN A 386 6.76 -3.41 -15.94
N LEU A 387 6.88 -4.72 -15.69
CA LEU A 387 8.03 -5.32 -15.01
C LEU A 387 9.37 -4.95 -15.69
N GLU A 388 9.38 -4.88 -17.02
CA GLU A 388 10.57 -4.46 -17.80
C GLU A 388 11.14 -3.10 -17.39
N ARG A 389 10.32 -2.21 -16.79
CA ARG A 389 10.75 -0.88 -16.36
C ARG A 389 11.60 -0.89 -15.10
N PHE A 390 11.59 -1.97 -14.33
CA PHE A 390 12.32 -2.05 -13.06
C PHE A 390 12.99 -3.40 -12.81
N ILE A 391 12.87 -4.38 -13.70
CA ILE A 391 13.58 -5.66 -13.61
C ILE A 391 15.10 -5.49 -13.60
N GLU A 392 15.61 -4.43 -14.23
CA GLU A 392 17.03 -4.04 -14.19
C GLU A 392 17.52 -3.69 -12.79
N SER A 393 16.62 -3.44 -11.83
CA SER A 393 17.00 -3.27 -10.43
C SER A 393 17.46 -4.56 -9.77
N LEU A 394 17.13 -5.75 -10.32
CA LEU A 394 17.63 -7.04 -9.82
C LEU A 394 19.17 -7.03 -9.75
N SER A 395 19.74 -7.53 -8.64
CA SER A 395 21.19 -7.65 -8.47
C SER A 395 21.60 -9.12 -8.43
N ARG A 396 22.02 -9.63 -9.59
CA ARG A 396 22.63 -10.96 -9.67
C ARG A 396 23.60 -11.01 -10.84
N ASN A 397 24.84 -11.38 -10.54
CA ASN A 397 25.88 -11.61 -11.53
C ASN A 397 25.97 -13.10 -11.84
N GLN A 398 25.80 -13.44 -13.12
CA GLN A 398 25.76 -14.82 -13.60
C GLN A 398 27.00 -15.67 -13.23
N LEU A 399 28.19 -15.05 -13.13
CA LEU A 399 29.44 -15.77 -12.86
C LEU A 399 29.89 -15.68 -11.40
N LEU A 400 29.63 -14.53 -10.76
CA LEU A 400 30.18 -14.22 -9.45
C LEU A 400 29.26 -14.57 -8.30
N ASP A 401 27.97 -14.78 -8.55
CA ASP A 401 26.99 -14.97 -7.49
C ASP A 401 26.52 -16.44 -7.40
N TYR A 402 25.90 -16.78 -6.27
CA TYR A 402 25.19 -18.04 -6.10
C TYR A 402 23.88 -18.05 -6.92
N PRO A 403 23.34 -19.23 -7.31
CA PRO A 403 22.02 -19.31 -7.94
C PRO A 403 20.92 -18.73 -7.04
N ALA A 404 19.74 -18.49 -7.62
CA ALA A 404 18.61 -17.94 -6.89
C ALA A 404 17.29 -18.68 -7.19
N ILE A 405 16.41 -18.70 -6.20
CA ILE A 405 15.00 -19.02 -6.36
C ILE A 405 14.28 -17.71 -6.68
N VAL A 406 13.81 -17.56 -7.92
CA VAL A 406 13.06 -16.39 -8.37
C VAL A 406 11.58 -16.70 -8.43
N ILE A 407 10.77 -15.93 -7.71
CA ILE A 407 9.31 -16.06 -7.71
C ILE A 407 8.73 -14.91 -8.53
N TYR A 408 8.08 -15.23 -9.65
CA TYR A 408 7.29 -14.28 -10.43
C TYR A 408 5.86 -14.28 -9.91
N ALA A 409 5.46 -13.20 -9.24
CA ALA A 409 4.17 -13.06 -8.57
C ALA A 409 3.47 -11.74 -8.95
N MET A 410 3.13 -11.59 -10.24
CA MET A 410 2.25 -10.54 -10.73
C MET A 410 0.79 -11.00 -10.59
N ILE A 411 0.22 -10.84 -9.39
CA ILE A 411 -0.98 -11.57 -8.95
C ILE A 411 -2.26 -10.72 -8.96
N GLY A 412 -2.30 -9.61 -9.71
CA GLY A 412 -3.53 -8.82 -9.80
C GLY A 412 -3.56 -7.79 -10.91
N ASN A 413 -2.52 -6.96 -11.05
CA ASN A 413 -2.56 -5.77 -11.92
C ASN A 413 -2.67 -6.06 -13.43
N ASP A 414 -2.55 -7.32 -13.86
CA ASP A 414 -2.89 -7.73 -15.22
C ASP A 414 -4.43 -7.80 -15.47
N VAL A 415 -5.24 -7.87 -14.42
CA VAL A 415 -6.72 -7.83 -14.48
C VAL A 415 -7.33 -6.69 -13.65
N CYS A 416 -6.55 -6.03 -12.81
CA CYS A 416 -7.01 -4.96 -11.94
C CYS A 416 -6.71 -3.57 -12.52
N SER A 417 -7.72 -2.71 -12.55
CA SER A 417 -7.66 -1.32 -13.03
C SER A 417 -8.69 -0.46 -12.29
N GLY A 418 -8.41 0.85 -12.20
CA GLY A 418 -9.33 1.86 -11.67
C GLY A 418 -10.26 2.49 -12.72
N ASN A 419 -10.11 2.12 -13.99
CA ASN A 419 -10.90 2.68 -15.09
C ASN A 419 -12.39 2.34 -14.98
N ILE A 420 -13.25 3.21 -15.53
CA ILE A 420 -14.71 3.04 -15.53
C ILE A 420 -15.11 1.72 -16.22
N ASP A 421 -14.49 1.42 -17.37
CA ASP A 421 -14.62 0.12 -18.03
C ASP A 421 -13.27 -0.62 -17.94
N PRO A 422 -13.11 -1.53 -16.96
CA PRO A 422 -11.82 -2.18 -16.73
C PRO A 422 -11.56 -3.37 -17.68
N LEU A 423 -12.56 -3.93 -18.35
CA LEU A 423 -12.41 -5.17 -19.15
C LEU A 423 -11.46 -5.03 -20.35
N PRO A 424 -11.50 -3.94 -21.15
CA PRO A 424 -10.59 -3.76 -22.28
C PRO A 424 -9.13 -3.54 -21.85
N GLU A 425 -8.92 -3.07 -20.63
CA GLU A 425 -7.60 -2.77 -20.08
C GLU A 425 -6.87 -4.01 -19.57
N MET A 426 -7.61 -5.07 -19.24
CA MET A 426 -7.03 -6.32 -18.76
C MET A 426 -6.11 -6.93 -19.82
N THR A 427 -4.93 -7.36 -19.40
CA THR A 427 -3.95 -8.07 -20.22
C THR A 427 -4.59 -9.28 -20.88
N THR A 428 -4.34 -9.49 -22.18
CA THR A 428 -4.79 -10.70 -22.89
C THR A 428 -3.78 -11.84 -22.71
N PRO A 429 -4.19 -13.11 -22.85
CA PRO A 429 -3.28 -14.26 -22.79
C PRO A 429 -2.06 -14.13 -23.71
N GLU A 430 -2.23 -13.63 -24.93
CA GLU A 430 -1.16 -13.46 -25.92
C GLU A 430 -0.16 -12.40 -25.47
N LYS A 431 -0.67 -11.29 -24.91
CA LYS A 431 0.15 -10.19 -24.42
C LYS A 431 0.92 -10.60 -23.16
N LEU A 432 0.28 -11.35 -22.26
CA LEU A 432 0.94 -11.95 -21.09
C LEU A 432 2.06 -12.88 -21.53
N TYR A 433 1.79 -13.79 -22.47
CA TYR A 433 2.79 -14.72 -22.99
C TYR A 433 4.02 -13.98 -23.51
N SER A 434 3.82 -12.96 -24.37
CA SER A 434 4.91 -12.17 -24.92
C SER A 434 5.75 -11.50 -23.83
N LYS A 435 5.12 -10.87 -22.84
CA LYS A 435 5.81 -10.14 -21.76
C LYS A 435 6.54 -11.07 -20.78
N VAL A 436 5.94 -12.22 -20.47
CA VAL A 436 6.58 -13.22 -19.60
C VAL A 436 7.77 -13.86 -20.32
N MET A 437 7.68 -14.15 -21.62
CA MET A 437 8.83 -14.66 -22.37
C MET A 437 10.00 -13.68 -22.41
N GLN A 438 9.73 -12.38 -22.60
CA GLN A 438 10.75 -11.34 -22.52
C GLN A 438 11.42 -11.30 -21.14
N THR A 439 10.62 -11.43 -20.07
CA THR A 439 11.12 -11.50 -18.69
C THR A 439 12.02 -12.72 -18.47
N LEU A 440 11.59 -13.90 -18.92
CA LEU A 440 12.35 -15.14 -18.73
C LEU A 440 13.66 -15.13 -19.53
N GLN A 441 13.67 -14.55 -20.74
CA GLN A 441 14.90 -14.35 -21.52
C GLN A 441 15.87 -13.40 -20.83
N TYR A 442 15.35 -12.32 -20.23
CA TYR A 442 16.18 -11.43 -19.40
C TYR A 442 16.78 -12.21 -18.23
N LEU A 443 15.99 -12.97 -17.49
CA LEU A 443 16.48 -13.77 -16.37
C LEU A 443 17.54 -14.80 -16.80
N ASP A 444 17.39 -15.44 -17.96
CA ASP A 444 18.35 -16.47 -18.43
C ASP A 444 19.74 -15.88 -18.72
N SER A 445 19.81 -14.58 -19.03
CA SER A 445 21.09 -13.88 -19.25
C SER A 445 21.72 -13.29 -17.97
N HIS A 446 21.01 -13.31 -16.84
CA HIS A 446 21.47 -12.69 -15.58
C HIS A 446 21.66 -13.69 -14.44
N LEU A 447 20.82 -14.74 -14.39
CA LEU A 447 20.88 -15.72 -13.32
C LEU A 447 22.06 -16.67 -13.51
N PRO A 448 22.81 -16.99 -12.44
CA PRO A 448 23.75 -18.10 -12.45
C PRO A 448 23.05 -19.42 -12.76
N ASN A 449 23.78 -20.33 -13.40
CA ASN A 449 23.29 -21.68 -13.65
C ASN A 449 22.83 -22.37 -12.36
N ASP A 450 21.88 -23.31 -12.49
CA ASP A 450 21.18 -23.99 -11.40
C ASP A 450 20.26 -23.07 -10.56
N SER A 451 19.80 -21.96 -11.14
CA SER A 451 18.71 -21.16 -10.57
C SER A 451 17.35 -21.81 -10.80
N HIS A 452 16.31 -21.32 -10.13
CA HIS A 452 14.96 -21.86 -10.25
C HIS A 452 13.95 -20.72 -10.34
N VAL A 453 13.09 -20.72 -11.36
CA VAL A 453 12.05 -19.71 -11.55
C VAL A 453 10.68 -20.34 -11.32
N ILE A 454 9.84 -19.72 -10.50
CA ILE A 454 8.47 -20.16 -10.20
C ILE A 454 7.49 -19.09 -10.65
N LEU A 455 6.60 -19.43 -11.58
CA LEU A 455 5.49 -18.59 -12.00
C LEU A 455 4.27 -18.85 -11.10
N TYR A 456 3.79 -17.82 -10.41
CA TYR A 456 2.55 -17.88 -9.64
C TYR A 456 1.34 -17.57 -10.51
N GLY A 457 0.29 -18.37 -10.38
CA GLY A 457 -1.04 -18.06 -10.93
C GLY A 457 -1.66 -16.83 -10.28
N LEU A 458 -2.71 -16.29 -10.92
CA LEU A 458 -3.51 -15.20 -10.40
C LEU A 458 -4.62 -15.74 -9.47
N PRO A 459 -5.04 -14.98 -8.46
CA PRO A 459 -6.13 -15.35 -7.57
C PRO A 459 -7.49 -15.30 -8.27
N ASP A 460 -8.47 -15.98 -7.65
CA ASP A 460 -9.88 -15.64 -7.82
C ASP A 460 -10.32 -14.60 -6.80
N GLY A 461 -10.30 -13.32 -7.19
CA GLY A 461 -10.60 -12.20 -6.30
C GLY A 461 -12.09 -12.02 -5.95
N ARG A 462 -13.01 -12.90 -6.41
CA ARG A 462 -14.43 -12.86 -5.98
C ARG A 462 -14.58 -12.95 -4.46
N PHE A 463 -13.65 -13.67 -3.81
CA PHE A 463 -13.51 -13.78 -2.36
C PHE A 463 -13.62 -12.44 -1.62
N LEU A 464 -13.05 -11.36 -2.20
CA LEU A 464 -13.03 -10.04 -1.57
C LEU A 464 -14.44 -9.50 -1.34
N TRP A 465 -15.24 -9.40 -2.41
CA TRP A 465 -16.60 -8.90 -2.31
C TRP A 465 -17.44 -9.80 -1.40
N ASP A 466 -17.35 -11.11 -1.60
CA ASP A 466 -18.19 -12.09 -0.91
C ASP A 466 -17.99 -12.06 0.62
N HIS A 467 -16.81 -11.68 1.12
CA HIS A 467 -16.52 -11.61 2.55
C HIS A 467 -16.43 -10.21 3.16
N LEU A 468 -16.36 -9.15 2.36
CA LEU A 468 -16.23 -7.79 2.87
C LEU A 468 -17.44 -6.89 2.66
N HIS A 469 -18.25 -7.08 1.62
CA HIS A 469 -19.21 -6.04 1.18
C HIS A 469 -20.16 -5.51 2.27
N ASP A 470 -20.62 -6.37 3.17
CA ASP A 470 -21.52 -6.02 4.29
C ASP A 470 -20.78 -5.61 5.58
N ARG A 471 -19.46 -5.79 5.65
CA ARG A 471 -18.66 -5.46 6.82
C ARG A 471 -18.34 -3.97 6.85
N TYR A 472 -18.20 -3.42 8.05
CA TYR A 472 -17.78 -2.02 8.21
C TYR A 472 -16.29 -1.84 7.94
N HIS A 473 -15.99 -0.92 7.02
CA HIS A 473 -14.64 -0.40 6.80
C HIS A 473 -14.17 0.32 8.09
N PRO A 474 -12.86 0.42 8.41
CA PRO A 474 -12.37 1.10 9.63
C PRO A 474 -13.00 2.48 9.89
N LEU A 475 -13.13 3.32 8.86
CA LEU A 475 -13.81 4.62 8.95
C LEU A 475 -15.30 4.51 9.35
N GLY A 476 -15.96 3.40 9.05
CA GLY A 476 -17.36 3.19 9.34
C GLY A 476 -17.62 2.48 10.66
N GLN A 477 -16.60 2.06 11.40
CA GLN A 477 -16.77 1.24 12.60
C GLN A 477 -17.40 2.00 13.76
N LEU A 478 -17.06 3.29 13.93
CA LEU A 478 -17.56 4.10 15.05
C LEU A 478 -19.09 4.29 14.95
N ASN A 479 -19.57 4.68 13.78
CA ASN A 479 -20.96 5.07 13.55
C ASN A 479 -21.78 4.05 12.77
N LYS A 480 -21.17 2.95 12.34
CA LYS A 480 -21.82 1.88 11.56
C LYS A 480 -22.44 2.39 10.25
N ASP A 481 -21.73 3.28 9.56
CA ASP A 481 -22.23 4.07 8.42
C ASP A 481 -21.48 3.84 7.09
N VAL A 482 -20.28 3.25 7.12
CA VAL A 482 -19.49 2.92 5.92
C VAL A 482 -19.15 1.43 5.88
N THR A 483 -19.77 0.70 4.96
CA THR A 483 -19.38 -0.68 4.63
C THR A 483 -18.31 -0.70 3.53
N TYR A 484 -17.67 -1.85 3.29
CA TYR A 484 -16.78 -1.98 2.13
C TYR A 484 -17.54 -1.80 0.80
N ALA A 485 -18.83 -2.17 0.70
CA ALA A 485 -19.62 -1.87 -0.49
C ALA A 485 -19.71 -0.35 -0.76
N HIS A 486 -19.92 0.47 0.28
CA HIS A 486 -19.89 1.93 0.16
C HIS A 486 -18.49 2.42 -0.25
N PHE A 487 -17.45 1.91 0.40
CA PHE A 487 -16.06 2.28 0.12
C PHE A 487 -15.66 1.95 -1.33
N TYR A 488 -15.95 0.75 -1.81
CA TYR A 488 -15.66 0.34 -3.19
C TYR A 488 -16.43 1.18 -4.21
N SER A 489 -17.72 1.45 -3.97
CA SER A 489 -18.52 2.34 -4.82
C SER A 489 -17.91 3.74 -4.91
N PHE A 490 -17.45 4.28 -3.79
CA PHE A 490 -16.76 5.57 -3.74
C PHE A 490 -15.46 5.58 -4.54
N LEU A 491 -14.60 4.57 -4.36
CA LEU A 491 -13.35 4.43 -5.11
C LEU A 491 -13.56 4.28 -6.62
N ASN A 492 -14.54 3.45 -7.02
CA ASN A 492 -14.87 3.23 -8.43
C ASN A 492 -15.41 4.51 -9.08
N CYS A 493 -16.24 5.28 -8.37
CA CYS A 493 -16.73 6.57 -8.86
C CYS A 493 -15.59 7.57 -9.08
N LEU A 494 -14.61 7.59 -8.17
CA LEU A 494 -13.43 8.44 -8.26
C LEU A 494 -12.36 7.93 -9.25
N GLN A 495 -12.54 6.73 -9.84
CA GLN A 495 -11.56 6.06 -10.71
C GLN A 495 -10.19 5.86 -10.03
N VAL A 496 -10.20 5.60 -8.73
CA VAL A 496 -8.99 5.31 -7.93
C VAL A 496 -9.06 3.97 -7.21
N SER A 497 -10.01 3.12 -7.62
CA SER A 497 -10.10 1.75 -7.14
C SER A 497 -8.88 0.95 -7.57
N PRO A 498 -8.22 0.21 -6.68
CA PRO A 498 -7.09 -0.62 -7.07
C PRO A 498 -7.53 -1.79 -7.95
N CYS A 499 -8.80 -2.22 -7.87
CA CYS A 499 -9.33 -3.27 -8.73
C CYS A 499 -10.85 -3.16 -8.92
N HIS A 500 -11.30 -2.30 -9.84
CA HIS A 500 -12.73 -2.14 -10.16
C HIS A 500 -13.38 -3.47 -10.59
N GLY A 501 -12.62 -4.35 -11.26
CA GLY A 501 -13.11 -5.67 -11.67
C GLY A 501 -13.67 -6.52 -10.52
N TRP A 502 -12.91 -6.70 -9.44
CA TRP A 502 -13.31 -7.51 -8.28
C TRP A 502 -14.02 -6.72 -7.18
N MET A 503 -13.63 -5.47 -6.94
CA MET A 503 -14.21 -4.58 -5.92
C MET A 503 -15.45 -3.86 -6.46
N SER A 504 -16.43 -4.63 -6.95
CA SER A 504 -17.64 -4.09 -7.57
C SER A 504 -18.87 -4.87 -7.14
N SER A 505 -20.00 -4.19 -6.98
CA SER A 505 -21.29 -4.83 -6.73
C SER A 505 -21.81 -5.61 -7.95
N ASN A 506 -21.30 -5.29 -9.14
CA ASN A 506 -21.66 -5.98 -10.39
C ASN A 506 -21.06 -7.39 -10.43
N LYS A 507 -21.88 -8.40 -10.12
CA LYS A 507 -21.46 -9.81 -10.12
C LYS A 507 -20.94 -10.29 -11.47
N THR A 508 -21.52 -9.81 -12.58
CA THR A 508 -21.06 -10.17 -13.93
C THR A 508 -19.64 -9.67 -14.18
N LEU A 509 -19.34 -8.42 -13.77
CA LEU A 509 -17.99 -7.87 -13.88
C LEU A 509 -16.98 -8.67 -13.05
N ARG A 510 -17.33 -9.03 -11.82
CA ARG A 510 -16.46 -9.89 -10.96
C ARG A 510 -16.18 -11.24 -11.61
N THR A 511 -17.21 -11.88 -12.19
CA THR A 511 -17.05 -13.16 -12.90
C THR A 511 -16.12 -13.03 -14.10
N LEU A 512 -16.32 -12.03 -14.97
CA LEU A 512 -15.47 -11.82 -16.15
C LEU A 512 -14.00 -11.52 -15.76
N THR A 513 -13.80 -10.81 -14.66
CA THR A 513 -12.45 -10.54 -14.11
C THR A 513 -11.77 -11.84 -13.68
N SER A 514 -12.47 -12.71 -12.94
CA SER A 514 -11.93 -14.01 -12.53
C SER A 514 -11.73 -14.98 -13.71
N GLU A 515 -12.61 -14.96 -14.70
CA GLU A 515 -12.42 -15.74 -15.94
C GLU A 515 -11.14 -15.31 -16.67
N ARG A 516 -10.87 -14.01 -16.77
CA ARG A 516 -9.60 -13.52 -17.32
C ARG A 516 -8.40 -13.98 -16.48
N ALA A 517 -8.46 -13.85 -15.15
CA ALA A 517 -7.38 -14.29 -14.26
C ALA A 517 -7.07 -15.79 -14.43
N GLU A 518 -8.09 -16.63 -14.60
CA GLU A 518 -7.93 -18.05 -14.89
C GLU A 518 -7.25 -18.30 -16.25
N GLN A 519 -7.64 -17.56 -17.31
CA GLN A 519 -6.99 -17.64 -18.63
C GLN A 519 -5.51 -17.25 -18.58
N LEU A 520 -5.17 -16.21 -17.82
CA LEU A 520 -3.79 -15.76 -17.62
C LEU A 520 -2.98 -16.80 -16.83
N SER A 521 -3.57 -17.38 -15.78
CA SER A 521 -2.95 -18.46 -14.99
C SER A 521 -2.66 -19.70 -15.84
N LYS A 522 -3.62 -20.11 -16.70
CA LYS A 522 -3.42 -21.19 -17.68
C LYS A 522 -2.29 -20.89 -18.66
N THR A 523 -2.13 -19.63 -19.05
CA THR A 523 -1.02 -19.20 -19.91
C THR A 523 0.32 -19.36 -19.20
N LEU A 524 0.44 -18.92 -17.94
CA LEU A 524 1.66 -19.11 -17.14
C LEU A 524 2.00 -20.60 -16.97
N LYS A 525 0.99 -21.42 -16.69
CA LYS A 525 1.14 -22.88 -16.60
C LYS A 525 1.64 -23.50 -17.90
N LYS A 526 1.13 -23.03 -19.05
CA LYS A 526 1.58 -23.46 -20.37
C LYS A 526 3.04 -23.06 -20.63
N ILE A 527 3.45 -21.85 -20.23
CA ILE A 527 4.84 -21.41 -20.37
C ILE A 527 5.76 -22.32 -19.56
N ALA A 528 5.47 -22.53 -18.28
CA ALA A 528 6.31 -23.34 -17.38
C ALA A 528 6.44 -24.80 -17.84
N THR A 529 5.42 -25.36 -18.48
CA THR A 529 5.42 -26.76 -18.93
C THR A 529 5.99 -26.97 -20.33
N SER A 530 6.15 -25.91 -21.13
CA SER A 530 6.58 -26.02 -22.55
C SER A 530 7.92 -25.36 -22.87
N GLN A 531 8.35 -24.38 -22.07
CA GLN A 531 9.57 -23.61 -22.33
C GLN A 531 10.73 -24.16 -21.48
N LYS A 532 11.95 -24.04 -22.00
CA LYS A 532 13.18 -24.41 -21.31
C LYS A 532 14.20 -23.30 -21.46
N PHE A 533 15.01 -23.12 -20.43
CA PHE A 533 16.06 -22.11 -20.34
C PHE A 533 17.36 -22.81 -19.94
N THR A 534 18.49 -22.11 -20.11
CA THR A 534 19.81 -22.72 -19.91
C THR A 534 20.26 -22.64 -18.46
N ASN A 535 19.98 -21.53 -17.78
CA ASN A 535 20.49 -21.25 -16.44
C ASN A 535 19.49 -21.54 -15.31
N PHE A 536 18.24 -21.88 -15.65
CA PHE A 536 17.24 -22.21 -14.63
C PHE A 536 16.18 -23.19 -15.12
N ASP A 537 15.65 -23.94 -14.16
CA ASP A 537 14.41 -24.70 -14.31
C ASP A 537 13.19 -23.81 -14.04
N LEU A 538 12.08 -24.10 -14.73
CA LEU A 538 10.86 -23.30 -14.68
C LEU A 538 9.70 -24.13 -14.13
N PHE A 539 9.01 -23.58 -13.12
CA PHE A 539 7.88 -24.21 -12.45
C PHE A 539 6.66 -23.29 -12.45
N TYR A 540 5.49 -23.87 -12.22
CA TYR A 540 4.24 -23.14 -12.05
C TYR A 540 3.55 -23.58 -10.76
N LEU A 541 2.99 -22.61 -10.04
CA LEU A 541 2.21 -22.85 -8.84
C LEU A 541 0.90 -22.07 -8.90
N ASP A 542 -0.23 -22.76 -8.67
CA ASP A 542 -1.53 -22.11 -8.56
C ASP A 542 -1.62 -21.24 -7.29
N PHE A 543 -2.32 -20.11 -7.39
CA PHE A 543 -2.68 -19.30 -6.23
C PHE A 543 -3.92 -19.90 -5.57
N ASP A 544 -3.72 -20.93 -4.76
CA ASP A 544 -4.81 -21.66 -4.10
C ASP A 544 -5.28 -20.94 -2.83
N PHE A 545 -6.05 -19.87 -3.03
CA PHE A 545 -6.59 -19.10 -1.91
C PHE A 545 -7.65 -19.87 -1.09
N GLN A 546 -8.27 -20.88 -1.71
CA GLN A 546 -9.22 -21.75 -1.03
C GLN A 546 -8.52 -22.57 0.05
N GLU A 547 -7.40 -23.22 -0.28
CA GLU A 547 -6.60 -24.01 0.68
C GLU A 547 -6.14 -23.13 1.87
N ILE A 548 -5.74 -21.88 1.62
CA ILE A 548 -5.36 -20.92 2.65
C ILE A 548 -6.54 -20.55 3.55
N THR A 549 -7.71 -20.32 2.95
CA THR A 549 -8.93 -19.99 3.68
C THR A 549 -9.36 -21.16 4.58
N GLU A 550 -9.32 -22.38 4.06
CA GLU A 550 -9.66 -23.60 4.81
C GLU A 550 -8.68 -23.84 5.97
N GLU A 551 -7.37 -23.63 5.75
CA GLU A 551 -6.37 -23.67 6.81
C GLU A 551 -6.66 -22.64 7.91
N TRP A 552 -7.01 -21.41 7.53
CA TRP A 552 -7.35 -20.36 8.50
C TRP A 552 -8.61 -20.67 9.29
N GLN A 553 -9.65 -21.19 8.63
CA GLN A 553 -10.87 -21.63 9.30
C GLN A 553 -10.61 -22.79 10.27
N ARG A 554 -9.74 -23.74 9.91
CA ARG A 554 -9.29 -24.83 10.80
C ARG A 554 -8.59 -24.31 12.06
N ARG A 555 -7.97 -23.12 11.99
CA ARG A 555 -7.37 -22.43 13.14
C ARG A 555 -8.36 -21.56 13.93
N GLY A 556 -9.66 -21.61 13.59
CA GLY A 556 -10.71 -20.81 14.23
C GLY A 556 -10.86 -19.39 13.66
N GLY A 557 -10.14 -19.08 12.58
CA GLY A 557 -10.20 -17.80 11.90
C GLY A 557 -11.41 -17.65 10.98
N GLN A 558 -11.64 -16.43 10.51
CA GLN A 558 -12.69 -16.08 9.55
C GLN A 558 -12.09 -15.51 8.26
N PRO A 559 -12.68 -15.79 7.09
CA PRO A 559 -12.16 -15.36 5.79
C PRO A 559 -11.83 -13.86 5.68
N TRP A 560 -12.67 -12.98 6.23
CA TRP A 560 -12.44 -11.53 6.17
C TRP A 560 -11.19 -11.05 6.92
N GLN A 561 -10.66 -11.86 7.86
CA GLN A 561 -9.46 -11.52 8.62
C GLN A 561 -8.17 -11.72 7.82
N LEU A 562 -8.29 -12.20 6.58
CA LEU A 562 -7.19 -12.46 5.66
C LEU A 562 -6.89 -11.27 4.73
N ILE A 563 -7.74 -10.24 4.75
CA ILE A 563 -7.64 -9.08 3.87
C ILE A 563 -7.16 -7.87 4.66
N GLU A 564 -6.36 -7.03 4.02
CA GLU A 564 -5.95 -5.73 4.55
C GLU A 564 -7.18 -4.86 4.87
N PRO A 565 -7.36 -4.40 6.12
CA PRO A 565 -8.61 -3.77 6.52
C PRO A 565 -8.82 -2.38 5.90
N VAL A 566 -7.75 -1.65 5.55
CA VAL A 566 -7.89 -0.28 5.04
C VAL A 566 -8.17 -0.24 3.53
N ASP A 567 -7.51 -1.07 2.72
CA ASP A 567 -7.80 -1.11 1.29
C ASP A 567 -8.92 -2.10 0.93
N GLY A 568 -9.15 -3.12 1.77
CA GLY A 568 -10.13 -4.16 1.51
C GLY A 568 -9.82 -4.97 0.25
N PHE A 569 -8.54 -5.12 -0.11
CA PHE A 569 -8.09 -5.71 -1.36
C PHE A 569 -6.89 -6.64 -1.15
N HIS A 570 -5.79 -6.17 -0.57
CA HIS A 570 -4.56 -6.94 -0.49
C HIS A 570 -4.64 -8.07 0.55
N PRO A 571 -3.93 -9.18 0.34
CA PRO A 571 -3.69 -10.15 1.41
C PRO A 571 -2.85 -9.50 2.52
N ASN A 572 -3.27 -9.67 3.77
CA ASN A 572 -2.52 -9.14 4.90
C ASN A 572 -1.35 -10.05 5.32
N GLU A 573 -0.60 -9.62 6.33
CA GLU A 573 0.58 -10.35 6.82
C GLU A 573 0.29 -11.83 7.12
N VAL A 574 -0.85 -12.15 7.74
CA VAL A 574 -1.23 -13.53 8.08
C VAL A 574 -1.32 -14.40 6.83
N VAL A 575 -2.02 -13.92 5.81
CA VAL A 575 -2.14 -14.64 4.53
C VAL A 575 -0.80 -14.80 3.86
N LEU A 576 0.00 -13.76 3.81
CA LEU A 576 1.29 -13.80 3.12
C LEU A 576 2.20 -14.87 3.75
N GLN A 577 2.18 -15.02 5.08
CA GLN A 577 2.91 -16.08 5.77
C GLN A 577 2.30 -17.48 5.56
N LEU A 578 0.97 -17.61 5.49
CA LEU A 578 0.30 -18.88 5.16
C LEU A 578 0.59 -19.30 3.71
N LEU A 579 0.59 -18.35 2.77
CA LEU A 579 0.99 -18.57 1.37
C LEU A 579 2.45 -19.02 1.29
N ALA A 580 3.34 -18.42 2.08
CA ALA A 580 4.74 -18.83 2.18
C ALA A 580 4.91 -20.24 2.75
N ASP A 581 4.12 -20.61 3.76
CA ASP A 581 4.12 -21.96 4.32
C ASP A 581 3.62 -23.00 3.31
N HIS A 582 2.53 -22.68 2.63
CA HIS A 582 1.96 -23.51 1.58
C HIS A 582 2.92 -23.67 0.39
N PHE A 583 3.54 -22.57 -0.07
CA PHE A 583 4.61 -22.60 -1.07
C PHE A 583 5.73 -23.55 -0.65
N TRP A 584 6.25 -23.37 0.57
CA TRP A 584 7.36 -24.15 1.09
C TRP A 584 7.04 -25.66 1.12
N LYS A 585 5.85 -26.02 1.60
CA LYS A 585 5.37 -27.41 1.63
C LYS A 585 5.23 -28.00 0.24
N LYS A 586 4.65 -27.26 -0.72
CA LYS A 586 4.52 -27.74 -2.11
C LYS A 586 5.87 -27.90 -2.78
N MET A 587 6.80 -26.95 -2.62
CA MET A 587 8.17 -27.08 -3.13
C MET A 587 8.89 -28.28 -2.52
N GLN A 588 8.81 -28.46 -1.20
CA GLN A 588 9.46 -29.57 -0.50
C GLN A 588 8.93 -30.94 -0.95
N HIS A 589 7.64 -31.02 -1.28
CA HIS A 589 7.00 -32.26 -1.71
C HIS A 589 7.25 -32.57 -3.19
N GLN A 590 7.08 -31.58 -4.08
CA GLN A 590 7.11 -31.79 -5.53
C GLN A 590 8.51 -31.60 -6.13
N TRP A 591 9.25 -30.59 -5.67
CA TRP A 591 10.55 -30.18 -6.23
C TRP A 591 11.59 -29.91 -5.13
N PRO A 592 11.94 -30.90 -4.29
CA PRO A 592 12.80 -30.68 -3.13
C PRO A 592 14.19 -30.13 -3.47
N HIS A 593 14.68 -30.38 -4.68
CA HIS A 593 15.97 -29.86 -5.16
C HIS A 593 16.00 -28.32 -5.27
N VAL A 594 14.84 -27.68 -5.47
CA VAL A 594 14.70 -26.21 -5.52
C VAL A 594 15.11 -25.56 -4.19
N LEU A 595 14.86 -26.23 -3.07
CA LEU A 595 15.17 -25.73 -1.73
C LEU A 595 16.58 -26.09 -1.25
N GLY A 596 17.31 -26.93 -1.99
CA GLY A 596 18.61 -27.47 -1.55
C GLY A 596 18.50 -28.45 -0.38
N LYS A 597 19.65 -28.90 0.14
CA LYS A 597 19.73 -29.76 1.32
C LYS A 597 19.81 -28.92 2.60
N GLU A 598 19.48 -29.53 3.72
CA GLU A 598 19.78 -28.94 5.03
C GLU A 598 21.30 -28.97 5.26
N ASN A 599 21.87 -27.85 5.71
CA ASN A 599 23.30 -27.75 5.96
C ASN A 599 23.63 -28.40 7.32
N PRO A 600 24.43 -29.48 7.35
CA PRO A 600 24.78 -30.16 8.60
C PRO A 600 25.63 -29.30 9.55
N PHE A 601 26.19 -28.19 9.08
CA PHE A 601 27.02 -27.27 9.85
C PHE A 601 26.24 -26.09 10.46
N ASN A 602 24.92 -26.01 10.30
CA ASN A 602 24.11 -24.94 10.90
C ASN A 602 24.38 -24.75 12.41
N PRO A 603 24.42 -25.81 13.26
CA PRO A 603 24.73 -25.64 14.68
C PRO A 603 26.12 -25.04 14.95
N GLN A 604 27.12 -25.41 14.14
CA GLN A 604 28.49 -24.90 14.26
C GLN A 604 28.57 -23.44 13.80
N ILE A 605 27.82 -23.06 12.77
CA ILE A 605 27.71 -21.66 12.33
C ILE A 605 27.13 -20.81 13.47
N GLU A 606 26.02 -21.23 14.09
CA GLU A 606 25.45 -20.51 15.24
C GLU A 606 26.41 -20.46 16.43
N GLN A 607 27.16 -21.55 16.69
CA GLN A 607 28.12 -21.59 17.78
C GLN A 607 29.30 -20.60 17.59
N VAL A 608 29.78 -20.43 16.35
CA VAL A 608 30.94 -19.59 16.05
C VAL A 608 30.53 -18.14 15.78
N PHE A 609 29.44 -17.92 15.04
CA PHE A 609 29.05 -16.61 14.52
C PHE A 609 27.75 -16.06 15.13
N GLY A 610 27.09 -16.80 16.03
CA GLY A 610 25.88 -16.36 16.71
C GLY A 610 24.75 -16.04 15.74
N ASP A 611 24.33 -14.77 15.72
CA ASP A 611 23.27 -14.28 14.84
C ASP A 611 23.77 -13.89 13.43
N GLN A 612 25.04 -14.13 13.12
CA GLN A 612 25.71 -13.79 11.86
C GLN A 612 25.71 -12.28 11.55
N GLY A 613 25.65 -11.43 12.58
CA GLY A 613 25.65 -9.97 12.43
C GLY A 613 24.26 -9.37 12.17
N GLY A 614 23.20 -10.17 12.28
CA GLY A 614 21.82 -9.72 12.15
C GLY A 614 21.47 -9.19 10.76
N HIS A 615 20.33 -8.50 10.65
CA HIS A 615 19.82 -7.99 9.37
C HIS A 615 20.01 -6.48 9.24
#